data_AF-A0A1F4PG98-F1
#
_entry.id   AF-A0A1F4PG98-F1
#
_cell.length_a   1.000
_cell.length_b   1.000
_cell.length_c   1.000
_cell.angle_alpha   90.00
_cell.angle_beta   90.00
_cell.angle_gamma   90.00
#
_symmetry.space_group_name_H-M   'P 1'
#
loop_
_entity.id
_entity.type
_entity.pdbx_description
1 polymer ?
#
loop_
_entity_poly.entity_id
_entity_poly.type
_entity_poly.pdbx_seq_one_letter_code
_entity_poly.pdbx_strand_id
1 'polypeptide(L)'
;MARITASVYTSHVPAIGAAIDLGKTQEPYWQPLFKGYEFSKQWMKDNKPDVIFLVYNDHATAFSLDMIPTFAIGTAAEFTPADEGFGPRPVPKVIGHPDLASHIAHSVIQQDFDLTIVNKMAVDHGLTVPLSLMCGEPAAWPCPVIPFAVNVVQYPVPSGQRCFNLGQAIRKAVESYDEDLNVHIWGTGGMSHQLQGARAGLINREWDNAWLDQMITNPAICAQTPHIDYVRE
;
A
#
# COMPACT_ATOMS: atom_id res chain seq x y z
N MET A 1 18.91 -7.65 -14.14
CA MET A 1 18.72 -6.41 -13.36
C MET A 1 17.24 -6.14 -13.27
N ALA A 2 16.74 -6.08 -12.06
CA ALA A 2 15.33 -5.88 -11.82
C ALA A 2 14.91 -4.48 -12.27
N ARG A 3 13.63 -4.32 -12.62
CA ARG A 3 13.08 -3.07 -13.12
C ARG A 3 11.69 -2.83 -12.54
N ILE A 4 11.39 -1.57 -12.26
CA ILE A 4 10.03 -1.14 -11.95
C ILE A 4 9.30 -0.91 -13.27
N THR A 5 8.25 -1.69 -13.55
CA THR A 5 7.50 -1.56 -14.81
C THR A 5 6.18 -0.82 -14.68
N ALA A 6 5.60 -0.79 -13.47
CA ALA A 6 4.36 -0.10 -13.21
C ALA A 6 4.24 0.35 -11.75
N SER A 7 3.40 1.37 -11.56
CA SER A 7 2.89 1.78 -10.26
C SER A 7 1.37 1.67 -10.22
N VAL A 8 0.81 1.16 -9.12
CA VAL A 8 -0.64 1.03 -8.91
C VAL A 8 -1.03 1.84 -7.68
N TYR A 9 -2.12 2.60 -7.79
CA TYR A 9 -2.70 3.34 -6.68
C TYR A 9 -4.16 2.92 -6.49
N THR A 10 -4.54 2.60 -5.25
CA THR A 10 -5.88 2.10 -4.94
C THR A 10 -6.25 2.39 -3.49
N SER A 11 -7.53 2.67 -3.25
CA SER A 11 -8.05 2.70 -1.88
C SER A 11 -7.97 1.31 -1.24
N HIS A 12 -7.96 1.26 0.09
CA HIS A 12 -7.86 0.02 0.87
C HIS A 12 -8.94 -0.12 1.95
N VAL A 13 -10.05 0.62 1.86
CA VAL A 13 -11.09 0.68 2.90
C VAL A 13 -11.59 -0.73 3.29
N PRO A 14 -11.64 -1.09 4.59
CA PRO A 14 -11.96 -2.45 5.05
C PRO A 14 -13.38 -2.89 4.69
N ALA A 15 -14.33 -1.95 4.58
CA ALA A 15 -15.70 -2.24 4.15
C ALA A 15 -15.77 -2.90 2.76
N ILE A 16 -14.81 -2.60 1.87
CA ILE A 16 -14.70 -3.25 0.56
C ILE A 16 -14.31 -4.71 0.73
N GLY A 17 -13.34 -5.01 1.59
CA GLY A 17 -12.95 -6.37 1.95
C GLY A 17 -14.12 -7.16 2.50
N ALA A 18 -14.87 -6.58 3.45
CA ALA A 18 -16.07 -7.20 4.00
C ALA A 18 -17.15 -7.47 2.93
N ALA A 19 -17.33 -6.57 1.95
CA ALA A 19 -18.28 -6.78 0.87
C ALA A 19 -17.89 -7.96 -0.04
N ILE A 20 -16.59 -8.17 -0.27
CA ILE A 20 -16.07 -9.34 -1.00
C ILE A 20 -16.33 -10.60 -0.17
N ASP A 21 -15.82 -10.63 1.06
CA ASP A 21 -15.81 -11.82 1.92
C ASP A 21 -17.24 -12.31 2.26
N LEU A 22 -18.24 -11.40 2.26
CA LEU A 22 -19.65 -11.71 2.50
C LEU A 22 -20.49 -11.93 1.22
N GLY A 23 -19.87 -11.92 0.03
CA GLY A 23 -20.57 -12.13 -1.24
C GLY A 23 -21.53 -11.00 -1.63
N LYS A 24 -21.28 -9.78 -1.14
CA LYS A 24 -22.15 -8.60 -1.32
C LYS A 24 -21.76 -7.71 -2.50
N THR A 25 -20.78 -8.12 -3.30
CA THR A 25 -20.23 -7.30 -4.39
C THR A 25 -21.27 -6.94 -5.46
N GLN A 26 -22.37 -7.69 -5.56
CA GLN A 26 -23.47 -7.48 -6.49
C GLN A 26 -24.60 -6.60 -5.95
N GLU A 27 -24.53 -6.15 -4.69
CA GLU A 27 -25.54 -5.23 -4.15
C GLU A 27 -25.45 -3.86 -4.87
N PRO A 28 -26.58 -3.16 -5.09
CA PRO A 28 -26.61 -1.91 -5.87
C PRO A 28 -25.62 -0.83 -5.41
N TYR A 29 -25.34 -0.76 -4.10
CA TYR A 29 -24.35 0.16 -3.54
C TYR A 29 -22.92 -0.14 -4.02
N TRP A 30 -22.56 -1.43 -4.11
CA TRP A 30 -21.21 -1.90 -4.38
C TRP A 30 -20.92 -2.07 -5.88
N GLN A 31 -21.94 -2.32 -6.70
CA GLN A 31 -21.77 -2.58 -8.14
C GLN A 31 -20.91 -1.53 -8.86
N PRO A 32 -21.10 -0.21 -8.69
CA PRO A 32 -20.28 0.78 -9.40
C PRO A 32 -18.80 0.69 -9.06
N LEU A 33 -18.48 0.43 -7.80
CA LEU A 33 -17.10 0.26 -7.33
C LEU A 33 -16.47 -0.96 -7.99
N PHE A 34 -17.09 -2.13 -7.87
CA PHE A 34 -16.50 -3.37 -8.40
C PHE A 34 -16.42 -3.39 -9.92
N LYS A 35 -17.39 -2.78 -10.61
CA LYS A 35 -17.32 -2.55 -12.06
C LYS A 35 -16.12 -1.66 -12.43
N GLY A 36 -15.83 -0.64 -11.63
CA GLY A 36 -14.65 0.21 -11.82
C GLY A 36 -13.31 -0.53 -11.75
N TYR A 37 -13.24 -1.64 -11.01
CA TYR A 37 -12.03 -2.48 -10.92
C TYR A 37 -11.92 -3.54 -12.02
N GLU A 38 -12.93 -3.73 -12.88
CA GLU A 38 -12.88 -4.77 -13.94
C GLU A 38 -11.70 -4.56 -14.90
N PHE A 39 -11.47 -3.31 -15.32
CA PHE A 39 -10.30 -2.96 -16.13
C PHE A 39 -9.00 -3.26 -15.39
N SER A 40 -8.87 -2.82 -14.13
CA SER A 40 -7.66 -3.01 -13.34
C SER A 40 -7.34 -4.49 -13.09
N LYS A 41 -8.38 -5.32 -12.86
CA LYS A 41 -8.24 -6.78 -12.74
C LYS A 41 -7.76 -7.41 -14.04
N GLN A 42 -8.28 -6.97 -15.19
CA GLN A 42 -7.82 -7.46 -16.48
C GLN A 42 -6.38 -7.01 -16.76
N TRP A 43 -6.07 -5.72 -16.54
CA TRP A 43 -4.73 -5.17 -16.67
C TRP A 43 -3.71 -5.91 -15.80
N MET A 44 -4.07 -6.28 -14.57
CA MET A 44 -3.20 -7.04 -13.66
C MET A 44 -2.90 -8.46 -14.17
N LYS A 45 -3.84 -9.10 -14.87
CA LYS A 45 -3.60 -10.39 -15.52
C LYS A 45 -2.64 -10.25 -16.71
N ASP A 46 -2.81 -9.18 -17.49
CA ASP A 46 -2.02 -8.92 -18.69
C ASP A 46 -0.60 -8.38 -18.36
N ASN A 47 -0.43 -7.78 -17.19
CA ASN A 47 0.80 -7.13 -16.72
C ASN A 47 1.25 -7.72 -15.38
N LYS A 48 1.25 -9.05 -15.26
CA LYS A 48 1.62 -9.71 -14.01
C LYS A 48 3.09 -9.39 -13.61
N PRO A 49 3.36 -8.85 -12.40
CA PRO A 49 4.70 -8.69 -11.89
C PRO A 49 5.26 -9.98 -11.30
N ASP A 50 6.58 -10.03 -11.17
CA ASP A 50 7.29 -11.05 -10.39
C ASP A 50 7.22 -10.73 -8.90
N VAL A 51 7.23 -9.45 -8.51
CA VAL A 51 7.10 -9.00 -7.11
C VAL A 51 6.30 -7.70 -7.03
N ILE A 52 5.44 -7.59 -6.02
CA ILE A 52 4.79 -6.33 -5.64
C ILE A 52 5.49 -5.76 -4.41
N PHE A 53 6.01 -4.54 -4.48
CA PHE A 53 6.38 -3.76 -3.31
C PHE A 53 5.18 -2.89 -2.91
N LEU A 54 4.52 -3.23 -1.79
CA LEU A 54 3.23 -2.63 -1.41
C LEU A 54 3.40 -1.67 -0.24
N VAL A 55 3.29 -0.37 -0.54
CA VAL A 55 3.29 0.73 0.42
C VAL A 55 1.87 0.94 0.96
N TYR A 56 1.73 0.82 2.26
CA TYR A 56 0.49 1.05 3.00
C TYR A 56 0.80 1.64 4.37
N ASN A 57 -0.21 2.01 5.14
CA ASN A 57 -0.07 2.25 6.57
C ASN A 57 -0.71 1.11 7.35
N ASP A 58 -0.06 0.68 8.42
CA ASP A 58 -0.68 -0.18 9.42
C ASP A 58 -1.71 0.61 10.23
N HIS A 59 -2.86 0.00 10.52
CA HIS A 59 -3.98 0.63 11.21
C HIS A 59 -4.00 0.28 12.70
N ALA A 60 -2.83 0.36 13.36
CA ALA A 60 -2.60 -0.04 14.75
C ALA A 60 -2.87 -1.54 15.01
N THR A 61 -2.41 -2.37 14.08
CA THR A 61 -2.61 -3.82 14.07
C THR A 61 -1.31 -4.55 14.34
N ALA A 62 -0.32 -4.40 13.45
CA ALA A 62 1.03 -4.91 13.67
C ALA A 62 1.84 -4.01 14.61
N PHE A 63 1.56 -2.70 14.61
CA PHE A 63 2.28 -1.70 15.38
C PHE A 63 1.35 -1.02 16.38
N SER A 64 1.44 -1.42 17.65
CA SER A 64 0.74 -0.76 18.76
C SER A 64 1.43 0.55 19.15
N LEU A 65 0.87 1.24 20.15
CA LEU A 65 1.51 2.42 20.75
C LEU A 65 2.88 2.10 21.40
N ASP A 66 3.22 0.83 21.61
CA ASP A 66 4.50 0.43 22.18
C ASP A 66 5.66 0.60 21.17
N MET A 67 5.37 0.55 19.87
CA MET A 67 6.37 0.69 18.82
C MET A 67 5.77 1.25 17.54
N ILE A 68 6.18 2.48 17.18
CA ILE A 68 5.65 3.22 16.03
C ILE A 68 6.80 3.54 15.07
N PRO A 69 7.12 2.66 14.10
CA PRO A 69 8.17 2.93 13.12
C PRO A 69 7.70 3.96 12.09
N THR A 70 8.56 4.91 11.71
CA THR A 70 8.24 5.84 10.61
C THR A 70 8.09 5.09 9.29
N PHE A 71 9.06 4.23 8.97
CA PHE A 71 9.08 3.37 7.80
C PHE A 71 9.50 1.96 8.23
N ALA A 72 8.70 0.95 7.88
CA ALA A 72 8.97 -0.44 8.21
C ALA A 72 8.86 -1.31 6.96
N ILE A 73 9.88 -2.14 6.72
CA ILE A 73 9.91 -3.11 5.62
C ILE A 73 9.78 -4.53 6.16
N GLY A 74 8.81 -5.27 5.60
CA GLY A 74 8.63 -6.69 5.87
C GLY A 74 9.64 -7.53 5.11
N THR A 75 10.50 -8.26 5.82
CA THR A 75 11.54 -9.14 5.24
C THR A 75 11.27 -10.63 5.43
N ALA A 76 10.12 -10.98 5.99
CA ALA A 76 9.70 -12.36 6.23
C ALA A 76 9.35 -13.11 4.93
N ALA A 77 9.42 -14.45 4.99
CA ALA A 77 9.01 -15.32 3.88
C ALA A 77 7.49 -15.40 3.70
N GLU A 78 6.72 -15.17 4.76
CA GLU A 78 5.25 -15.12 4.70
C GLU A 78 4.68 -14.16 5.76
N PHE A 79 3.49 -13.64 5.47
CA PHE A 79 2.71 -12.79 6.37
C PHE A 79 1.26 -13.27 6.42
N THR A 80 0.72 -13.40 7.63
CA THR A 80 -0.66 -13.83 7.86
C THR A 80 -1.60 -12.63 7.87
N PRO A 81 -2.82 -12.72 7.29
CA PRO A 81 -3.85 -11.72 7.52
C PRO A 81 -4.07 -11.52 9.02
N ALA A 82 -4.11 -10.27 9.45
CA ALA A 82 -4.34 -9.93 10.85
C ALA A 82 -5.80 -10.17 11.26
N ASP A 83 -6.00 -10.43 12.55
CA ASP A 83 -7.31 -10.28 13.19
C ASP A 83 -7.47 -8.82 13.64
N GLU A 84 -8.42 -8.14 13.05
CA GLU A 84 -8.72 -6.72 13.31
C GLU A 84 -9.96 -6.56 14.21
N GLY A 85 -10.31 -7.60 14.97
CA GLY A 85 -11.46 -7.66 15.87
C GLY A 85 -12.63 -8.50 15.35
N PHE A 86 -12.51 -9.09 14.15
CA PHE A 86 -13.55 -9.89 13.49
C PHE A 86 -13.08 -11.32 13.15
N GLY A 87 -11.89 -11.70 13.62
CA GLY A 87 -11.14 -12.81 13.06
C GLY A 87 -10.33 -12.39 11.83
N PRO A 88 -9.31 -13.16 11.44
CA PRO A 88 -8.56 -12.88 10.22
C PRO A 88 -9.44 -13.08 8.98
N ARG A 89 -9.30 -12.18 7.99
CA ARG A 89 -9.99 -12.32 6.70
C ARG A 89 -9.69 -13.68 6.05
N PRO A 90 -10.67 -14.31 5.38
CA PRO A 90 -10.51 -15.62 4.73
C PRO A 90 -9.76 -15.52 3.38
N VAL A 91 -8.61 -14.85 3.37
CA VAL A 91 -7.77 -14.67 2.18
C VAL A 91 -6.44 -15.43 2.33
N PRO A 92 -5.74 -15.75 1.23
CA PRO A 92 -4.47 -16.45 1.32
C PRO A 92 -3.43 -15.66 2.14
N LYS A 93 -2.52 -16.40 2.79
CA LYS A 93 -1.29 -15.81 3.32
C LYS A 93 -0.54 -15.08 2.22
N VAL A 94 0.10 -13.98 2.58
CA VAL A 94 0.96 -13.23 1.69
C VAL A 94 2.33 -13.86 1.69
N ILE A 95 2.81 -14.31 0.54
CA ILE A 95 4.17 -14.82 0.39
C ILE A 95 5.10 -13.62 0.18
N GLY A 96 6.17 -13.54 0.96
CA GLY A 96 7.19 -12.50 0.86
C GLY A 96 8.28 -12.82 -0.15
N HIS A 97 9.17 -11.86 -0.38
CA HIS A 97 10.40 -12.06 -1.17
C HIS A 97 11.63 -11.64 -0.33
N PRO A 98 12.11 -12.49 0.59
CA PRO A 98 13.12 -12.12 1.59
C PRO A 98 14.42 -11.55 1.00
N ASP A 99 14.90 -12.10 -0.12
CA ASP A 99 16.17 -11.69 -0.73
C ASP A 99 16.10 -10.25 -1.27
N LEU A 100 15.15 -9.98 -2.16
CA LEU A 100 14.86 -8.61 -2.64
C LEU A 100 14.50 -7.64 -1.50
N ALA A 101 13.70 -8.05 -0.51
CA ALA A 101 13.34 -7.20 0.62
C ALA A 101 14.58 -6.81 1.46
N SER A 102 15.46 -7.78 1.74
CA SER A 102 16.70 -7.55 2.48
C SER A 102 17.68 -6.69 1.69
N HIS A 103 17.78 -6.91 0.37
CA HIS A 103 18.56 -6.06 -0.53
C HIS A 103 18.07 -4.61 -0.53
N ILE A 104 16.75 -4.40 -0.65
CA ILE A 104 16.15 -3.07 -0.59
C ILE A 104 16.41 -2.43 0.77
N ALA A 105 16.19 -3.15 1.88
CA ALA A 105 16.45 -2.64 3.22
C ALA A 105 17.91 -2.19 3.38
N HIS A 106 18.87 -3.02 2.97
CA HIS A 106 20.29 -2.68 3.01
C HIS A 106 20.60 -1.43 2.18
N SER A 107 20.21 -1.43 0.90
CA SER A 107 20.50 -0.33 -0.02
C SER A 107 19.86 0.99 0.40
N VAL A 108 18.62 0.97 0.89
CA VAL A 108 17.91 2.18 1.33
C VAL A 108 18.50 2.72 2.65
N ILE A 109 18.91 1.86 3.58
CA ILE A 109 19.64 2.28 4.79
C ILE A 109 20.97 2.94 4.42
N GLN A 110 21.71 2.39 3.45
CA GLN A 110 22.95 3.01 2.94
C GLN A 110 22.72 4.32 2.17
N GLN A 111 21.46 4.69 1.91
CA GLN A 111 21.05 5.98 1.34
C GLN A 111 20.52 6.96 2.42
N ASP A 112 20.89 6.76 3.69
CA ASP A 112 20.54 7.60 4.85
C ASP A 112 19.02 7.66 5.15
N PHE A 113 18.36 6.50 5.05
CA PHE A 113 17.01 6.29 5.56
C PHE A 113 17.01 5.31 6.73
N ASP A 114 16.47 5.75 7.87
CA ASP A 114 16.26 4.91 9.04
C ASP A 114 15.04 4.01 8.83
N LEU A 115 15.27 2.80 8.31
CA LEU A 115 14.24 1.78 8.15
C LEU A 115 14.20 0.84 9.36
N THR A 116 12.98 0.48 9.78
CA THR A 116 12.76 -0.66 10.67
C THR A 116 12.60 -1.94 9.84
N ILE A 117 13.45 -2.93 10.09
CA ILE A 117 13.34 -4.26 9.47
C ILE A 117 12.40 -5.13 10.31
N VAL A 118 11.37 -5.69 9.67
CA VAL A 118 10.33 -6.47 10.35
C VAL A 118 10.29 -7.90 9.80
N ASN A 119 10.88 -8.82 10.56
CA ASN A 119 10.94 -10.25 10.20
C ASN A 119 9.68 -11.03 10.61
N LYS A 120 8.77 -10.42 11.36
CA LYS A 120 7.51 -11.05 11.77
C LYS A 120 6.45 -9.98 12.03
N MET A 121 5.38 -10.00 11.25
CA MET A 121 4.16 -9.23 11.48
C MET A 121 2.98 -9.90 10.78
N ALA A 122 1.78 -9.61 11.26
CA ALA A 122 0.57 -9.83 10.48
C ALA A 122 0.34 -8.62 9.55
N VAL A 123 -0.45 -8.80 8.49
CA VAL A 123 -0.79 -7.74 7.52
C VAL A 123 -2.29 -7.47 7.57
N ASP A 124 -2.66 -6.19 7.67
CA ASP A 124 -4.04 -5.76 7.84
C ASP A 124 -4.76 -5.52 6.50
N HIS A 125 -5.96 -4.95 6.57
CA HIS A 125 -6.77 -4.56 5.41
C HIS A 125 -6.05 -3.59 4.46
N GLY A 126 -5.15 -2.74 4.98
CA GLY A 126 -4.39 -1.76 4.20
C GLY A 126 -3.54 -2.41 3.10
N LEU A 127 -3.13 -3.66 3.33
CA LEU A 127 -2.42 -4.49 2.37
C LEU A 127 -3.34 -5.49 1.64
N THR A 128 -4.18 -6.21 2.37
CA THR A 128 -4.93 -7.35 1.80
C THR A 128 -6.17 -6.95 0.98
N VAL A 129 -6.80 -5.80 1.25
CA VAL A 129 -7.95 -5.32 0.45
C VAL A 129 -7.53 -4.93 -0.97
N PRO A 130 -6.44 -4.15 -1.19
CA PRO A 130 -5.87 -3.90 -2.51
C PRO A 130 -5.58 -5.18 -3.32
N LEU A 131 -5.04 -6.21 -2.66
CA LEU A 131 -4.78 -7.50 -3.31
C LEU A 131 -6.10 -8.16 -3.76
N SER A 132 -7.14 -8.21 -2.92
CA SER A 132 -8.45 -8.73 -3.32
C SER A 132 -9.09 -7.92 -4.47
N LEU A 133 -8.94 -6.59 -4.44
CA LEU A 133 -9.47 -5.69 -5.46
C LEU A 133 -8.83 -5.91 -6.83
N MET A 134 -7.50 -6.07 -6.88
CA MET A 134 -6.74 -6.18 -8.12
C MET A 134 -6.62 -7.63 -8.61
N CYS A 135 -6.52 -8.60 -7.71
CA CYS A 135 -6.24 -10.00 -8.02
C CYS A 135 -7.47 -10.92 -7.88
N GLY A 136 -8.57 -10.43 -7.31
CA GLY A 136 -9.77 -11.23 -7.03
C GLY A 136 -9.61 -12.12 -5.80
N GLU A 137 -10.22 -13.31 -5.84
CA GLU A 137 -10.23 -14.28 -4.74
C GLU A 137 -9.47 -15.57 -5.13
N PRO A 138 -8.16 -15.49 -5.42
CA PRO A 138 -7.39 -16.67 -5.82
C PRO A 138 -7.08 -17.57 -4.60
N ALA A 139 -6.78 -18.84 -4.85
CA ALA A 139 -6.32 -19.75 -3.80
C ALA A 139 -4.93 -19.37 -3.23
N ALA A 140 -4.12 -18.66 -4.02
CA ALA A 140 -2.85 -18.05 -3.62
C ALA A 140 -2.65 -16.75 -4.41
N TRP A 141 -2.00 -15.75 -3.81
CA TRP A 141 -1.68 -14.51 -4.51
C TRP A 141 -0.78 -14.77 -5.73
N PRO A 142 -0.93 -14.01 -6.82
CA PRO A 142 -0.29 -14.34 -8.09
C PRO A 142 1.24 -14.20 -8.06
N CYS A 143 1.79 -13.45 -7.12
CA CYS A 143 3.22 -13.18 -6.95
C CYS A 143 3.54 -12.86 -5.47
N PRO A 144 4.82 -12.95 -5.07
CA PRO A 144 5.29 -12.42 -3.80
C PRO A 144 5.00 -10.93 -3.61
N VAL A 145 4.80 -10.53 -2.36
CA VAL A 145 4.57 -9.15 -1.94
C VAL A 145 5.54 -8.78 -0.83
N ILE A 146 6.21 -7.64 -0.95
CA ILE A 146 7.03 -7.03 0.10
C ILE A 146 6.17 -5.95 0.77
N PRO A 147 5.70 -6.16 2.01
CA PRO A 147 4.96 -5.14 2.74
C PRO A 147 5.89 -3.99 3.14
N PHE A 148 5.45 -2.77 2.92
CA PHE A 148 6.15 -1.57 3.36
C PHE A 148 5.18 -0.64 4.11
N ALA A 149 5.24 -0.68 5.44
CA ALA A 149 4.37 0.10 6.30
C ALA A 149 4.95 1.51 6.55
N VAL A 150 4.10 2.53 6.42
CA VAL A 150 4.42 3.94 6.69
C VAL A 150 3.54 4.44 7.82
N ASN A 151 4.13 5.03 8.86
CA ASN A 151 3.33 5.65 9.91
C ASN A 151 2.65 6.93 9.38
N VAL A 152 1.32 6.89 9.33
CA VAL A 152 0.46 8.06 9.11
C VAL A 152 -0.63 8.19 10.19
N VAL A 153 -0.55 7.37 11.25
CA VAL A 153 -1.54 7.30 12.32
C VAL A 153 -1.15 8.22 13.48
N GLN A 154 0.10 8.13 13.94
CA GLN A 154 0.58 8.89 15.09
C GLN A 154 1.52 10.01 14.65
N TYR A 155 1.21 11.24 15.04
CA TYR A 155 2.07 12.39 14.75
C TYR A 155 3.30 12.45 15.66
N PRO A 156 4.44 12.95 15.13
CA PRO A 156 4.67 13.41 13.76
C PRO A 156 4.84 12.26 12.74
N VAL A 157 4.38 12.50 11.52
CA VAL A 157 4.45 11.57 10.37
C VAL A 157 5.50 12.06 9.36
N PRO A 158 6.06 11.22 8.47
CA PRO A 158 7.03 11.68 7.49
C PRO A 158 6.41 12.71 6.54
N SER A 159 7.19 13.70 6.12
CA SER A 159 6.73 14.69 5.14
C SER A 159 6.57 14.08 3.75
N GLY A 160 5.74 14.71 2.90
CA GLY A 160 5.62 14.33 1.48
C GLY A 160 6.98 14.27 0.77
N GLN A 161 7.88 15.21 1.06
CA GLN A 161 9.24 15.25 0.51
C GLN A 161 10.08 14.05 0.96
N ARG A 162 9.95 13.62 2.22
CA ARG A 162 10.66 12.42 2.71
C ARG A 162 10.12 11.16 2.02
N CYS A 163 8.81 11.05 1.81
CA CYS A 163 8.20 9.94 1.06
C CYS A 163 8.63 9.94 -0.42
N PHE A 164 8.68 11.10 -1.08
CA PHE A 164 9.15 11.22 -2.46
C PHE A 164 10.62 10.81 -2.61
N ASN A 165 11.49 11.29 -1.72
CA ASN A 165 12.91 10.92 -1.71
C ASN A 165 13.10 9.42 -1.42
N LEU A 166 12.29 8.85 -0.52
CA LEU A 166 12.30 7.41 -0.23
C LEU A 166 11.94 6.59 -1.47
N GLY A 167 10.93 7.01 -2.24
CA GLY A 167 10.58 6.36 -3.51
C GLY A 167 11.74 6.34 -4.50
N GLN A 168 12.52 7.42 -4.59
CA GLN A 168 13.73 7.46 -5.41
C GLN A 168 14.82 6.50 -4.89
N ALA A 169 14.99 6.38 -3.58
CA ALA A 169 15.95 5.45 -2.97
C ALA A 169 15.56 3.99 -3.21
N ILE A 170 14.26 3.66 -3.09
CA ILE A 170 13.70 2.34 -3.39
C ILE A 170 13.92 2.00 -4.87
N ARG A 171 13.69 2.94 -5.79
CA ARG A 171 13.95 2.71 -7.22
C ARG A 171 15.40 2.31 -7.48
N LYS A 172 16.36 3.05 -6.92
CA LYS A 172 17.80 2.73 -7.06
C LYS A 172 18.13 1.36 -6.49
N ALA A 173 17.53 1.00 -5.36
CA ALA A 173 17.72 -0.31 -4.74
C ALA A 173 17.17 -1.45 -5.62
N VAL A 174 15.98 -1.29 -6.19
CA VAL A 174 15.41 -2.28 -7.11
C VAL A 174 16.27 -2.42 -8.37
N GLU A 175 16.66 -1.30 -8.99
CA GLU A 175 17.45 -1.31 -10.23
C GLU A 175 18.86 -1.91 -10.03
N SER A 176 19.37 -1.94 -8.80
CA SER A 176 20.65 -2.55 -8.44
C SER A 176 20.54 -4.02 -8.00
N TYR A 177 19.35 -4.64 -8.06
CA TYR A 177 19.19 -6.06 -7.77
C TYR A 177 19.53 -6.90 -9.02
N ASP A 178 20.34 -7.96 -8.83
CA ASP A 178 20.98 -8.67 -9.93
C ASP A 178 19.97 -9.45 -10.81
N GLU A 179 18.98 -10.08 -10.19
CA GLU A 179 17.98 -10.88 -10.90
C GLU A 179 17.12 -10.04 -11.85
N ASP A 180 16.66 -10.63 -12.95
CA ASP A 180 15.79 -9.96 -13.91
C ASP A 180 14.32 -10.05 -13.47
N LEU A 181 13.92 -9.20 -12.52
CA LEU A 181 12.56 -9.16 -11.98
C LEU A 181 11.74 -7.99 -12.53
N ASN A 182 10.49 -8.26 -12.87
CA ASN A 182 9.44 -7.28 -13.05
C ASN A 182 8.84 -6.89 -11.68
N VAL A 183 9.16 -5.69 -11.18
CA VAL A 183 8.66 -5.19 -9.90
C VAL A 183 7.55 -4.16 -10.12
N HIS A 184 6.45 -4.29 -9.40
CA HIS A 184 5.44 -3.24 -9.29
C HIS A 184 5.58 -2.49 -7.96
N ILE A 185 5.35 -1.18 -7.95
CA ILE A 185 5.22 -0.38 -6.73
C ILE A 185 3.76 -0.03 -6.51
N TRP A 186 3.18 -0.45 -5.39
CA TRP A 186 1.78 -0.15 -5.06
C TRP A 186 1.73 0.87 -3.93
N GLY A 187 0.93 1.92 -4.08
CA GLY A 187 0.61 2.88 -3.02
C GLY A 187 -0.86 2.80 -2.67
N THR A 188 -1.20 2.44 -1.43
CA THR A 188 -2.58 2.17 -1.05
C THR A 188 -3.08 3.15 0.01
N GLY A 189 -4.38 3.46 -0.04
CA GLY A 189 -5.05 4.38 0.88
C GLY A 189 -5.67 5.59 0.19
N GLY A 190 -6.25 6.49 0.99
CA GLY A 190 -6.95 7.67 0.51
C GLY A 190 -8.32 7.40 -0.12
N MET A 191 -8.92 8.38 -0.82
CA MET A 191 -8.45 9.78 -0.96
C MET A 191 -9.04 10.66 0.15
N SER A 192 -9.71 11.77 -0.15
CA SER A 192 -10.37 12.60 0.86
C SER A 192 -11.37 11.78 1.70
N HIS A 193 -11.11 11.71 3.00
CA HIS A 193 -12.02 11.14 3.99
C HIS A 193 -11.62 11.60 5.40
N GLN A 194 -12.60 11.74 6.28
CA GLN A 194 -12.36 11.97 7.70
C GLN A 194 -13.21 11.03 8.55
N LEU A 195 -12.56 10.26 9.42
CA LEU A 195 -13.21 9.24 10.24
C LEU A 195 -13.61 9.72 11.64
N GLN A 196 -13.10 10.87 12.09
CA GLN A 196 -13.20 11.31 13.48
C GLN A 196 -13.75 12.73 13.67
N GLY A 197 -14.39 12.95 14.81
CA GLY A 197 -14.86 14.26 15.26
C GLY A 197 -16.05 14.80 14.47
N ALA A 198 -16.41 16.06 14.73
CA ALA A 198 -17.59 16.71 14.13
C ALA A 198 -17.51 16.90 12.61
N ARG A 199 -16.32 16.73 12.01
CA ARG A 199 -16.06 16.82 10.57
C ARG A 199 -16.01 15.45 9.88
N ALA A 200 -16.34 14.37 10.58
CA ALA A 200 -16.41 13.04 9.98
C ALA A 200 -17.38 13.02 8.78
N GLY A 201 -16.99 12.33 7.70
CA GLY A 201 -17.74 12.27 6.44
C GLY A 201 -17.39 13.37 5.43
N LEU A 202 -16.37 14.19 5.70
CA LEU A 202 -15.77 15.06 4.68
C LEU A 202 -15.36 14.27 3.44
N ILE A 203 -15.72 14.79 2.26
CA ILE A 203 -15.25 14.34 0.95
C ILE A 203 -14.96 15.60 0.12
N ASN A 204 -13.85 15.60 -0.62
CA ASN A 204 -13.40 16.72 -1.43
C ASN A 204 -12.94 16.24 -2.81
N ARG A 205 -13.93 16.01 -3.67
CA ARG A 205 -13.70 15.50 -5.03
C ARG A 205 -12.83 16.44 -5.88
N GLU A 206 -12.94 17.75 -5.69
CA GLU A 206 -12.17 18.72 -6.48
C GLU A 206 -10.68 18.63 -6.14
N TRP A 207 -10.35 18.59 -4.85
CA TRP A 207 -8.99 18.35 -4.38
C TRP A 207 -8.45 17.00 -4.86
N ASP A 208 -9.24 15.94 -4.71
CA ASP A 208 -8.83 14.59 -5.10
C ASP A 208 -8.43 14.48 -6.57
N ASN A 209 -9.24 15.04 -7.49
CA ASN A 209 -8.92 15.01 -8.92
C ASN A 209 -7.70 15.89 -9.24
N ALA A 210 -7.61 17.09 -8.65
CA ALA A 210 -6.46 17.96 -8.83
C ALA A 210 -5.17 17.32 -8.31
N TRP A 211 -5.25 16.59 -7.19
CA TRP A 211 -4.13 15.85 -6.60
C TRP A 211 -3.64 14.75 -7.53
N LEU A 212 -4.56 13.95 -8.09
CA LEU A 212 -4.22 12.89 -9.05
C LEU A 212 -3.54 13.46 -10.32
N ASP A 213 -4.06 14.56 -10.87
CA ASP A 213 -3.46 15.24 -12.02
C ASP A 213 -2.03 15.74 -11.71
N GLN A 214 -1.82 16.31 -10.52
CA GLN A 214 -0.51 16.79 -10.09
C GLN A 214 0.46 15.64 -9.77
N MET A 215 0.00 14.52 -9.22
CA MET A 215 0.86 13.34 -9.01
C MET A 215 1.43 12.81 -10.33
N ILE A 216 0.67 12.89 -11.42
CA ILE A 216 1.14 12.47 -12.74
C ILE A 216 2.10 13.49 -13.34
N THR A 217 1.74 14.78 -13.28
CA THR A 217 2.43 15.83 -14.03
C THR A 217 3.57 16.48 -13.26
N ASN A 218 3.41 16.70 -11.96
CA ASN A 218 4.35 17.43 -11.10
C ASN A 218 4.50 16.79 -9.69
N PRO A 219 4.90 15.52 -9.57
CA PRO A 219 4.96 14.84 -8.26
C PRO A 219 5.94 15.51 -7.26
N ALA A 220 6.98 16.20 -7.74
CA ALA A 220 7.89 16.97 -6.89
C ALA A 220 7.21 18.21 -6.25
N ILE A 221 6.17 18.76 -6.88
CA ILE A 221 5.35 19.83 -6.30
C ILE A 221 4.43 19.22 -5.23
N CYS A 222 3.77 18.11 -5.54
CA CYS A 222 2.95 17.36 -4.56
C CYS A 222 3.72 17.04 -3.28
N ALA A 223 5.00 16.66 -3.42
CA ALA A 223 5.87 16.34 -2.29
C ALA A 223 6.12 17.51 -1.32
N GLN A 224 5.93 18.76 -1.79
CA GLN A 224 6.11 19.97 -0.99
C GLN A 224 4.82 20.43 -0.30
N THR A 225 3.67 19.80 -0.59
CA THR A 225 2.40 20.17 0.02
C THR A 225 2.49 20.03 1.55
N PRO A 226 2.18 21.10 2.31
CA PRO A 226 2.17 21.06 3.77
C PRO A 226 1.25 19.97 4.29
N HIS A 227 1.70 19.26 5.33
CA HIS A 227 0.94 18.11 5.84
C HIS A 227 -0.49 18.47 6.26
N ILE A 228 -0.68 19.66 6.82
CA ILE A 228 -1.98 20.15 7.26
C ILE A 228 -3.00 20.25 6.11
N ASP A 229 -2.55 20.43 4.87
CA ASP A 229 -3.43 20.55 3.73
C ASP A 229 -4.00 19.17 3.36
N TYR A 230 -3.24 18.07 3.52
CA TYR A 230 -3.79 16.71 3.38
C TYR A 230 -4.87 16.36 4.40
N VAL A 231 -4.80 16.94 5.60
CA VAL A 231 -5.76 16.71 6.68
C VAL A 231 -7.00 17.59 6.50
N ARG A 232 -6.79 18.77 5.91
CA ARG A 232 -7.85 19.73 5.68
C ARG A 232 -8.64 19.38 4.44
N GLU A 233 -8.01 19.07 3.33
CA GLU A 233 -8.73 18.88 2.07
C GLU A 233 -9.30 17.46 1.94
#